data_AF-A0A239JWA6-F1
#
_entry.id   AF-A0A239JWA6-F1
#
_cell.length_a   1.000
_cell.length_b   1.000
_cell.length_c   1.000
_cell.angle_alpha   90.00
_cell.angle_beta   90.00
_cell.angle_gamma   90.00
#
_symmetry.space_group_name_H-M   'P 1'
#
loop_
_entity.id
_entity.type
_entity.pdbx_description
1 polymer ?
#
loop_
_entity_poly.entity_id
_entity_poly.type
_entity_poly.pdbx_seq_one_letter_code
_entity_poly.pdbx_strand_id
1 'polypeptide(L)'
;MTMLEGAEFFSGSLDDVNGLCLVMPRDQHEEFILAVPGNPRTAIYLDGETKFQGFTYTSNDDWQGLIIPGVRIEVDVTSTFNADSGRAPLGAVIRRVDYLAVAVLLKQSGVFGRQINVPVASGLQPCAQGCAVGFRKWQIVLGEGQAKRVLRKIDIDAVNS
;
A
#
# COMPACT_ATOMS: atom_id res chain seq x y z
N MET A 1 9.16 -13.17 -11.98
CA MET A 1 8.51 -13.92 -10.89
C MET A 1 9.50 -13.98 -9.74
N THR A 2 9.17 -13.40 -8.59
CA THR A 2 10.09 -13.33 -7.44
C THR A 2 9.93 -14.60 -6.62
N MET A 3 11.03 -15.32 -6.39
CA MET A 3 11.06 -16.49 -5.50
C MET A 3 11.17 -16.02 -4.04
N LEU A 4 10.40 -16.64 -3.16
CA LEU A 4 10.39 -16.41 -1.71
C LEU A 4 10.89 -17.66 -0.99
N GLU A 5 11.60 -17.48 0.11
CA GLU A 5 11.90 -18.58 1.03
C GLU A 5 10.66 -18.92 1.86
N GLY A 6 10.55 -20.17 2.30
CA GLY A 6 9.37 -20.64 3.05
C GLY A 6 9.13 -19.91 4.37
N ALA A 7 10.15 -19.24 4.93
CA ALA A 7 10.02 -18.43 6.14
C ALA A 7 9.56 -16.98 5.89
N GLU A 8 9.48 -16.57 4.63
CA GLU A 8 9.18 -15.18 4.23
C GLU A 8 7.70 -14.94 3.97
N PHE A 9 6.91 -15.99 4.02
CA PHE A 9 5.47 -15.92 3.84
C PHE A 9 4.80 -16.96 4.73
N PHE A 10 3.49 -16.79 4.89
CA PHE A 10 2.62 -17.80 5.47
C PHE A 10 1.26 -17.77 4.77
N SER A 11 0.51 -18.86 4.89
CA SER A 11 -0.90 -18.88 4.49
C SER A 11 -1.74 -18.44 5.69
N GLY A 12 -2.58 -17.43 5.51
CA GLY A 12 -3.40 -16.87 6.58
C GLY A 12 -4.50 -15.95 6.06
N SER A 13 -5.14 -15.21 6.97
CA SER A 13 -6.12 -14.19 6.64
C SER A 13 -5.63 -12.78 6.99
N LEU A 14 -6.39 -11.76 6.59
CA LEU A 14 -6.11 -10.37 6.99
C LEU A 14 -6.09 -10.16 8.52
N ASP A 15 -6.66 -11.09 9.29
CA ASP A 15 -6.64 -11.03 10.76
C ASP A 15 -5.24 -11.25 11.32
N ASP A 16 -4.42 -12.04 10.63
CA ASP A 16 -3.04 -12.39 11.00
C ASP A 16 -2.03 -11.24 10.71
N VAL A 17 -2.49 -10.15 10.09
CA VAL A 17 -1.66 -9.01 9.69
C VAL A 17 -1.34 -8.13 10.91
N ASN A 18 -0.10 -8.19 11.37
CA ASN A 18 0.43 -7.40 12.52
C ASN A 18 1.39 -6.28 12.11
N GLY A 19 1.57 -6.05 10.81
CA GLY A 19 2.47 -5.07 10.22
C GLY A 19 2.06 -4.78 8.78
N LEU A 20 2.85 -3.99 8.06
CA LEU A 20 2.61 -3.81 6.62
C LEU A 20 2.88 -5.14 5.91
N CYS A 21 1.88 -5.68 5.22
CA CYS A 21 1.98 -6.95 4.52
C CYS A 21 1.56 -6.81 3.06
N LEU A 22 2.24 -7.51 2.16
CA LEU A 22 1.75 -7.74 0.80
C LEU A 22 1.04 -9.09 0.79
N VAL A 23 -0.18 -9.14 0.28
CA VAL A 23 -0.87 -10.40 0.05
C VAL A 23 -0.94 -10.66 -1.44
N MET A 24 -0.49 -11.85 -1.83
CA MET A 24 -0.46 -12.26 -3.22
C MET A 24 -1.74 -13.00 -3.61
N PRO A 25 -2.22 -12.81 -4.85
CA PRO A 25 -3.31 -13.59 -5.39
C PRO A 25 -2.87 -15.04 -5.61
N ARG A 26 -3.78 -15.96 -5.35
CA ARG A 26 -3.61 -17.41 -5.54
C ARG A 26 -4.12 -17.87 -6.90
N ASP A 27 -5.07 -17.15 -7.47
CA ASP A 27 -5.61 -17.37 -8.80
C ASP A 27 -6.01 -16.05 -9.50
N GLN A 28 -6.55 -16.17 -10.71
CA GLN A 28 -6.88 -15.04 -11.58
C GLN A 28 -8.04 -14.15 -11.10
N HIS A 29 -8.81 -14.59 -10.10
CA HIS A 29 -9.95 -13.85 -9.53
C HIS A 29 -9.55 -13.09 -8.26
N GLU A 30 -8.31 -13.23 -7.82
CA GLU A 30 -7.76 -12.49 -6.68
C GLU A 30 -6.85 -11.35 -7.16
N GLU A 31 -6.86 -10.24 -6.43
CA GLU A 31 -6.03 -9.07 -6.69
C GLU A 31 -4.91 -8.97 -5.64
N PHE A 32 -3.81 -8.31 -5.98
CA PHE A 32 -2.76 -8.01 -5.00
C PHE A 32 -3.26 -6.97 -4.01
N ILE A 33 -3.03 -7.23 -2.72
CA ILE A 33 -3.46 -6.34 -1.64
C ILE A 33 -2.28 -5.90 -0.79
N LEU A 34 -2.21 -4.60 -0.51
CA LEU A 34 -1.41 -4.06 0.59
C LEU A 34 -2.29 -4.01 1.85
N ALA A 35 -2.03 -4.90 2.80
CA ALA A 35 -2.71 -4.91 4.08
C ALA A 35 -1.97 -3.98 5.05
N VAL A 36 -2.66 -2.94 5.51
CA VAL A 36 -2.10 -1.87 6.33
C VAL A 36 -2.65 -1.98 7.76
N PRO A 37 -1.77 -2.14 8.77
CA PRO A 37 -2.20 -2.18 10.15
C PRO A 37 -2.69 -0.79 10.58
N GLY A 38 -3.65 -0.74 11.49
CA GLY A 38 -4.17 0.52 11.99
C GLY A 38 -5.51 0.38 12.67
N ASN A 39 -6.11 1.53 13.03
CA ASN A 39 -7.47 1.61 13.51
C ASN A 39 -8.23 2.71 12.75
N PRO A 40 -9.05 2.37 11.72
CA PRO A 40 -9.33 1.00 11.26
C PRO A 40 -8.18 0.38 10.46
N ARG A 41 -8.09 -0.95 10.47
CA ARG A 41 -7.21 -1.69 9.55
C ARG A 41 -7.74 -1.51 8.12
N THR A 42 -6.84 -1.31 7.16
CA THR A 42 -7.22 -0.99 5.78
C THR A 42 -6.44 -1.82 4.78
N ALA A 43 -7.14 -2.42 3.83
CA ALA A 43 -6.56 -3.12 2.71
C ALA A 43 -6.66 -2.25 1.45
N ILE A 44 -5.64 -2.28 0.60
CA ILE A 44 -5.54 -1.48 -0.63
C ILE A 44 -5.29 -2.41 -1.81
N TYR A 45 -6.17 -2.38 -2.81
CA TYR A 45 -5.97 -3.10 -4.06
C TYR A 45 -4.85 -2.47 -4.90
N LEU A 46 -3.96 -3.29 -5.46
CA LEU A 46 -2.75 -2.85 -6.17
C LEU A 46 -2.78 -3.14 -7.68
N ASP A 47 -3.84 -3.79 -8.18
CA ASP A 47 -4.15 -4.06 -9.59
C ASP A 47 -5.66 -4.19 -9.83
N GLY A 48 -5.97 -4.60 -11.05
CA GLY A 48 -7.30 -4.83 -11.56
C GLY A 48 -8.10 -3.56 -11.70
N GLU A 49 -9.41 -3.74 -11.81
CA GLU A 49 -10.35 -2.64 -11.98
C GLU A 49 -10.54 -1.85 -10.67
N THR A 50 -10.19 -2.47 -9.54
CA THR A 50 -10.32 -1.85 -8.22
C THR A 50 -9.04 -1.18 -7.75
N LYS A 51 -7.98 -1.14 -8.56
CA LYS A 51 -6.67 -0.55 -8.23
C LYS A 51 -6.80 0.80 -7.50
N PHE A 52 -6.16 0.88 -6.33
CA PHE A 52 -6.17 2.01 -5.38
C PHE A 52 -7.51 2.31 -4.70
N GLN A 53 -8.47 1.39 -4.80
CA GLN A 53 -9.59 1.36 -3.86
C GLN A 53 -9.12 0.71 -2.56
N GLY A 54 -9.63 1.22 -1.45
CA GLY A 54 -9.41 0.67 -0.13
C GLY A 54 -10.71 0.17 0.49
N PHE A 55 -10.59 -0.78 1.41
CA PHE A 55 -11.67 -1.19 2.30
C PHE A 55 -11.14 -1.39 3.71
N THR A 56 -11.97 -1.11 4.70
CA THR A 56 -11.67 -1.44 6.08
C THR A 56 -11.99 -2.89 6.33
N TYR A 57 -11.11 -3.58 7.04
CA TYR A 57 -11.34 -4.98 7.44
C TYR A 57 -11.30 -5.13 8.95
N THR A 58 -12.08 -6.07 9.46
CA THR A 58 -12.21 -6.42 10.88
C THR A 58 -11.99 -7.91 11.08
N SER A 59 -11.83 -8.33 12.34
CA SER A 59 -11.80 -9.75 12.69
C SER A 59 -12.98 -10.50 12.08
N ASN A 60 -12.71 -11.63 11.44
CA ASN A 60 -13.65 -12.48 10.67
C ASN A 60 -13.89 -12.08 9.20
N ASP A 61 -13.01 -11.29 8.59
CA ASP A 61 -13.05 -11.14 7.14
C ASP A 61 -12.50 -12.41 6.46
N ASP A 62 -13.28 -12.98 5.52
CA ASP A 62 -12.98 -14.23 4.81
C ASP A 62 -11.79 -14.15 3.84
N TRP A 63 -11.06 -13.02 3.85
CA TRP A 63 -9.99 -12.79 2.89
C TRP A 63 -8.72 -13.55 3.30
N GLN A 64 -8.43 -14.62 2.57
CA GLN A 64 -7.32 -15.54 2.79
C GLN A 64 -6.33 -15.49 1.64
N GLY A 65 -5.04 -15.63 1.92
CA GLY A 65 -4.02 -15.59 0.87
C GLY A 65 -2.62 -15.94 1.33
N LEU A 66 -1.67 -15.81 0.39
CA LEU A 66 -0.24 -15.90 0.68
C LEU A 66 0.24 -14.54 1.20
N ILE A 67 0.49 -14.45 2.50
CA ILE A 67 0.83 -13.20 3.19
C ILE A 67 2.34 -13.10 3.32
N ILE A 68 2.90 -12.00 2.81
CA ILE A 68 4.30 -11.63 2.92
C ILE A 68 4.40 -10.46 3.91
N PRO A 69 4.79 -10.72 5.18
CA PRO A 69 4.92 -9.68 6.18
C PRO A 69 6.22 -8.88 6.04
N GLY A 70 6.29 -7.76 6.75
CA GLY A 70 7.53 -6.97 6.88
C GLY A 70 7.96 -6.29 5.59
N VAL A 71 7.02 -6.05 4.68
CA VAL A 71 7.29 -5.30 3.46
C VAL A 71 7.45 -3.82 3.76
N ARG A 72 8.15 -3.09 2.90
CA ARG A 72 8.39 -1.66 3.02
C ARG A 72 8.10 -0.93 1.72
N ILE A 73 7.88 0.37 1.85
CA ILE A 73 7.62 1.27 0.74
C ILE A 73 8.88 2.07 0.44
N GLU A 74 9.36 1.98 -0.80
CA GLU A 74 10.38 2.88 -1.33
C GLU A 74 9.75 3.78 -2.40
N VAL A 75 10.12 5.05 -2.41
CA VAL A 75 9.59 6.05 -3.34
C VAL A 75 10.65 6.48 -4.35
N ASP A 76 10.23 6.85 -5.55
CA ASP A 76 11.09 7.41 -6.57
C ASP A 76 11.05 8.94 -6.52
N VAL A 77 12.16 9.55 -6.12
CA VAL A 77 12.31 11.01 -5.97
C VAL A 77 12.23 11.77 -7.29
N THR A 78 12.36 11.10 -8.44
CA THR A 78 12.18 11.75 -9.75
C THR A 78 10.71 11.93 -10.12
N SER A 79 9.81 11.24 -9.41
CA SER A 79 8.36 11.25 -9.64
C SER A 79 7.58 12.24 -8.73
N THR A 80 8.30 13.19 -8.13
CA THR A 80 7.75 14.08 -7.10
C THR A 80 6.71 15.07 -7.63
N PHE A 81 5.76 15.44 -6.79
CA PHE A 81 4.86 16.57 -7.01
C PHE A 81 4.49 17.29 -5.71
N ASN A 82 3.96 18.50 -5.86
CA ASN A 82 3.40 19.26 -4.75
C ASN A 82 2.08 18.62 -4.28
N ALA A 83 2.10 17.99 -3.10
CA ALA A 83 0.92 17.35 -2.53
C ALA A 83 -0.04 18.34 -1.83
N ASP A 84 0.33 19.62 -1.71
CA ASP A 84 -0.49 20.67 -1.13
C ASP A 84 -1.32 21.44 -2.16
N SER A 85 -1.00 21.33 -3.46
CA SER A 85 -1.67 22.10 -4.53
C SER A 85 -3.01 21.52 -5.00
N GLY A 86 -3.56 20.49 -4.32
CA GLY A 86 -4.84 19.89 -4.68
C GLY A 86 -5.01 18.47 -4.16
N ARG A 87 -6.00 17.75 -4.71
CA ARG A 87 -6.24 16.34 -4.40
C ARG A 87 -5.17 15.49 -5.07
N ALA A 88 -4.36 14.78 -4.28
CA ALA A 88 -3.36 13.86 -4.81
C ALA A 88 -4.02 12.77 -5.68
N PRO A 89 -3.38 12.32 -6.76
CA PRO A 89 -3.88 11.21 -7.56
C PRO A 89 -3.94 9.93 -6.71
N LEU A 90 -4.94 9.08 -6.99
CA LEU A 90 -5.05 7.78 -6.33
C LEU A 90 -3.81 6.93 -6.61
N GLY A 91 -3.37 6.18 -5.60
CA GLY A 91 -2.16 5.38 -5.63
C GLY A 91 -0.86 6.14 -5.37
N ALA A 92 -0.87 7.48 -5.35
CA ALA A 92 0.32 8.23 -4.98
C ALA A 92 0.70 8.00 -3.51
N VAL A 93 2.01 7.95 -3.25
CA VAL A 93 2.54 7.99 -1.89
C VAL A 93 2.75 9.45 -1.50
N ILE A 94 2.34 9.84 -0.30
CA ILE A 94 2.44 11.19 0.24
C ILE A 94 3.29 11.15 1.51
N ARG A 95 4.34 11.95 1.55
CA ARG A 95 5.12 12.25 2.76
C ARG A 95 4.57 13.54 3.39
N ARG A 96 4.10 13.45 4.63
CA ARG A 96 3.60 14.59 5.43
C ARG A 96 3.81 14.33 6.91
N VAL A 97 4.02 15.38 7.71
CA VAL A 97 4.29 15.29 9.15
C VAL A 97 5.40 14.26 9.40
N ASP A 98 5.12 13.13 10.02
CA ASP A 98 6.02 12.04 10.39
C ASP A 98 5.64 10.69 9.74
N TYR A 99 4.76 10.70 8.72
CA TYR A 99 4.34 9.48 8.04
C TYR A 99 4.47 9.51 6.51
N LEU A 100 4.48 8.31 5.91
CA LEU A 100 4.17 8.06 4.51
C LEU A 100 2.76 7.47 4.43
N ALA A 101 1.95 7.91 3.48
CA ALA A 101 0.62 7.39 3.26
C ALA A 101 0.32 7.16 1.77
N VAL A 102 -0.52 6.19 1.46
CA VAL A 102 -1.03 5.98 0.09
C VAL A 102 -2.39 6.67 -0.03
N ALA A 103 -2.57 7.48 -1.07
CA ALA A 103 -3.87 8.07 -1.41
C ALA A 103 -4.78 7.00 -2.02
N VAL A 104 -5.91 6.71 -1.37
CA VAL A 104 -6.85 5.65 -1.81
C VAL A 104 -8.28 6.15 -1.85
N LEU A 105 -9.11 5.51 -2.66
CA LEU A 105 -10.55 5.68 -2.62
C LEU A 105 -11.15 4.65 -1.67
N LEU A 106 -11.45 5.04 -0.43
CA LEU A 106 -12.06 4.16 0.53
C LEU A 106 -13.54 3.95 0.18
N LYS A 107 -13.92 2.71 -0.14
CA LYS A 107 -15.32 2.32 -0.29
C LYS A 107 -15.90 2.03 1.11
N GLN A 108 -17.00 2.69 1.44
CA GLN A 108 -17.85 2.35 2.57
C GLN A 108 -19.23 2.01 2.04
N SER A 109 -19.86 0.97 2.60
CA SER A 109 -21.17 0.49 2.16
C SER A 109 -22.18 1.63 2.04
N GLY A 110 -22.77 1.81 0.85
CA GLY A 110 -23.85 2.78 0.60
C GLY A 110 -23.42 4.24 0.41
N VAL A 111 -22.12 4.56 0.39
CA VAL A 111 -21.63 5.94 0.22
C VAL A 111 -20.67 6.03 -0.97
N PHE A 112 -20.73 7.15 -1.73
CA PHE A 112 -19.69 7.48 -2.72
C PHE A 112 -18.31 7.44 -2.06
N GLY A 113 -17.35 6.76 -2.70
CA GLY A 113 -16.02 6.56 -2.13
C GLY A 113 -15.36 7.89 -1.73
N ARG A 114 -14.77 7.91 -0.53
CA ARG A 114 -14.02 9.07 -0.03
C ARG A 114 -12.54 8.83 -0.25
N GLN A 115 -11.83 9.82 -0.81
CA GLN A 115 -10.38 9.73 -0.81
C GLN A 115 -9.82 10.03 0.57
N ILE A 116 -8.96 9.13 1.03
CA ILE A 116 -8.22 9.23 2.28
C ILE A 116 -6.75 8.93 2.03
N ASN A 117 -5.92 9.28 2.99
CA ASN A 117 -4.52 8.90 3.02
C ASN A 117 -4.36 7.78 4.06
N VAL A 118 -3.98 6.59 3.62
CA VAL A 118 -3.76 5.43 4.50
C VAL A 118 -2.28 5.38 4.89
N PRO A 119 -1.91 5.62 6.16
CA PRO A 119 -0.52 5.62 6.59
C PRO A 119 0.13 4.24 6.46
N VAL A 120 1.21 4.13 5.69
CA VAL A 120 1.96 2.89 5.45
C VAL A 120 3.31 2.85 6.17
N ALA A 121 3.76 4.00 6.68
CA ALA A 121 4.89 4.11 7.61
C ALA A 121 4.70 5.35 8.49
N SER A 122 5.06 5.29 9.77
CA SER A 122 4.91 6.37 10.75
C SER A 122 6.16 6.51 11.62
N GLY A 123 6.29 7.60 12.38
CA GLY A 123 7.46 7.86 13.23
C GLY A 123 8.73 8.24 12.46
N LEU A 124 8.57 8.73 11.23
CA LEU A 124 9.66 9.24 10.39
C LEU A 124 10.08 10.64 10.85
N GLN A 125 11.30 11.07 10.50
CA GLN A 125 11.77 12.43 10.78
C GLN A 125 10.75 13.48 10.30
N PRO A 126 10.21 14.35 11.18
CA PRO A 126 9.13 15.27 10.82
C PRO A 126 9.48 16.18 9.64
N CYS A 127 8.50 16.37 8.75
CA CYS A 127 8.54 17.39 7.71
C CYS A 127 8.40 18.77 8.34
N ALA A 128 8.93 19.80 7.66
CA ALA A 128 8.63 21.18 8.02
C ALA A 128 7.11 21.44 7.99
N GLN A 129 6.66 22.37 8.83
CA GLN A 129 5.25 22.70 8.96
C GLN A 129 4.67 23.14 7.61
N GLY A 130 3.54 22.54 7.22
CA GLY A 130 2.85 22.87 5.97
C GLY A 130 3.54 22.34 4.71
N CYS A 131 4.58 21.50 4.83
CA CYS A 131 5.21 20.86 3.68
C CYS A 131 4.71 19.43 3.50
N ALA A 132 4.24 19.12 2.29
CA ALA A 132 4.01 17.76 1.83
C ALA A 132 4.58 17.53 0.43
N VAL A 133 5.12 16.34 0.20
CA VAL A 133 5.58 15.89 -1.13
C VAL A 133 4.89 14.58 -1.49
N GLY A 134 4.40 14.50 -2.73
CA GLY A 134 3.81 13.30 -3.28
C GLY A 134 4.75 12.63 -4.27
N PHE A 135 4.61 11.32 -4.46
CA PHE A 135 5.39 10.49 -5.36
C PHE A 135 4.45 9.64 -6.22
N ARG A 136 4.63 9.70 -7.55
CA ARG A 136 3.83 8.94 -8.51
C ARG A 136 4.35 7.53 -8.75
N LYS A 137 5.63 7.30 -8.45
CA LYS A 137 6.29 6.01 -8.61
C LYS A 137 6.86 5.55 -7.27
N TRP A 138 6.55 4.30 -6.92
CA TRP A 138 6.99 3.68 -5.68
C TRP A 138 6.99 2.16 -5.84
N GLN A 139 7.57 1.47 -4.88
CA GLN A 139 7.67 0.02 -4.90
C GLN A 139 7.53 -0.58 -3.50
N ILE A 140 7.04 -1.81 -3.48
CA ILE A 140 6.96 -2.67 -2.31
C ILE A 140 8.18 -3.57 -2.33
N VAL A 141 8.95 -3.54 -1.25
CA VAL A 141 10.20 -4.28 -1.11
C VAL A 141 10.20 -5.17 0.12
N LEU A 142 10.96 -6.26 0.06
CA LEU A 142 11.26 -7.14 1.18
C LEU A 142 12.78 -7.21 1.39
N GLY A 143 13.21 -7.22 2.65
CA GLY A 143 14.62 -7.23 3.02
C GLY A 143 15.31 -5.87 2.83
N GLU A 144 16.62 -5.84 3.04
CA GLU A 144 17.45 -4.63 2.99
C GLU A 144 18.81 -4.89 2.31
N GLY A 145 19.51 -3.81 1.92
CA GLY A 145 20.85 -3.91 1.35
C GLY A 145 20.92 -4.83 0.13
N GLN A 146 21.87 -5.76 0.12
CA GLN A 146 22.04 -6.73 -0.96
C GLN A 146 20.95 -7.82 -0.99
N ALA A 147 20.25 -8.06 0.13
CA ALA A 147 19.15 -9.03 0.21
C ALA A 147 17.79 -8.43 -0.22
N LYS A 148 17.76 -7.12 -0.55
CA LYS A 148 16.53 -6.43 -0.95
C LYS A 148 15.96 -7.03 -2.24
N ARG A 149 14.68 -7.36 -2.22
CA ARG A 149 13.90 -7.74 -3.41
C ARG A 149 12.74 -6.80 -3.60
N VAL A 150 12.51 -6.41 -4.86
CA VAL A 150 11.31 -5.69 -5.27
C VAL A 150 10.22 -6.71 -5.53
N LEU A 151 9.15 -6.63 -4.75
CA LEU A 151 7.98 -7.50 -4.90
C LEU A 151 6.98 -6.91 -5.88
N ARG A 152 6.82 -5.58 -5.85
CA ARG A 152 5.90 -4.88 -6.75
C ARG A 152 6.34 -3.47 -7.04
N LYS A 153 6.19 -3.03 -8.28
CA LYS A 153 6.37 -1.63 -8.69
C LYS A 153 5.02 -1.01 -9.03
N ILE A 154 4.85 0.23 -8.64
CA ILE A 154 3.68 1.04 -8.92
C ILE A 154 4.14 2.29 -9.65
N ASP A 155 3.57 2.50 -10.83
CA ASP A 155 3.63 3.75 -11.58
C ASP A 155 2.18 4.13 -11.85
N ILE A 156 1.72 5.23 -11.26
CA ILE A 156 0.32 5.66 -11.39
C ILE A 156 0.01 6.24 -12.77
N ASP A 157 1.03 6.69 -13.50
CA ASP A 157 0.90 7.27 -14.83
C ASP A 157 1.04 6.20 -15.94
N ALA A 158 1.48 4.99 -15.58
CA ALA A 158 1.53 3.88 -16.51
C ALA A 158 0.11 3.47 -16.89
N VAL A 159 -0.20 3.54 -18.20
CA VAL A 159 -1.43 2.99 -18.75
C VAL A 159 -1.42 1.49 -18.44
N ASN A 160 -2.45 1.00 -17.75
CA ASN A 160 -2.61 -0.43 -17.46
C ASN A 160 -2.52 -1.21 -18.78
N SER A 161 -1.42 -1.90 -18.99
CA SER A 161 -1.22 -2.87 -20.08
C SER A 161 -1.45 -4.28 -19.56
#